data_AF-A0A3D3CGM9-F1
#
_entry.id   AF-A0A3D3CGM9-F1
#
_cell.length_a   1.000
_cell.length_b   1.000
_cell.length_c   1.000
_cell.angle_alpha   90.00
_cell.angle_beta   90.00
_cell.angle_gamma   90.00
#
_symmetry.space_group_name_H-M   'P 1'
#
loop_
_entity.id
_entity.type
_entity.pdbx_description
1 polymer ?
#
loop_
_entity_poly.entity_id
_entity_poly.type
_entity_poly.pdbx_seq_one_letter_code
_entity_poly.pdbx_strand_id
1 'polypeptide(L)'
;RPEWIEAAEGAAAFVARCLDGPQGLMHRYRGGTAGIPAFLDDYAFLAWGHAELGRASGAHEHVRRAAGLLDSLELEFSAPSGGFYQSRPDDLLFMRRREAYDGAIPSGNAVAMAAMALLAEQGMERYAALARRTGGAFAADVERAPLGHTHLLAVALTLPGDGRGW
;
A
#
# COMPACT_ATOMS: atom_id res chain seq x y z
N ARG A 1 16.05 -16.30 4.58
CA ARG A 1 16.25 -17.71 5.02
C ARG A 1 14.95 -18.46 4.74
N PRO A 2 14.97 -19.74 4.30
CA PRO A 2 13.75 -20.45 3.88
C PRO A 2 12.61 -20.43 4.90
N GLU A 3 12.94 -20.53 6.19
CA GLU A 3 11.97 -20.51 7.29
C GLU A 3 11.20 -19.18 7.41
N TRP A 4 11.77 -18.07 6.94
CA TRP A 4 11.07 -16.77 6.92
C TRP A 4 10.10 -16.67 5.75
N ILE A 5 10.42 -17.28 4.62
CA ILE A 5 9.52 -17.36 3.47
C ILE A 5 8.32 -18.23 3.86
N GLU A 6 8.55 -19.40 4.46
CA GLU A 6 7.47 -20.28 4.92
C GLU A 6 6.55 -19.60 5.95
N ALA A 7 7.12 -18.86 6.91
CA ALA A 7 6.33 -18.09 7.87
C ALA A 7 5.49 -16.99 7.19
N ALA A 8 6.06 -16.27 6.22
CA ALA A 8 5.36 -15.23 5.47
C ALA A 8 4.24 -15.80 4.59
N GLU A 9 4.48 -16.94 3.93
CA GLU A 9 3.48 -17.70 3.18
C GLU A 9 2.32 -18.13 4.07
N GLY A 10 2.63 -18.65 5.26
CA GLY A 10 1.61 -19.02 6.26
C GLY A 10 0.76 -17.82 6.69
N ALA A 11 1.39 -16.66 6.92
CA ALA A 11 0.69 -15.43 7.28
C ALA A 11 -0.19 -14.91 6.13
N ALA A 12 0.34 -14.88 4.90
CA ALA A 12 -0.40 -14.48 3.71
C ALA A 12 -1.61 -15.39 3.46
N ALA A 13 -1.42 -16.71 3.56
CA ALA A 13 -2.50 -17.69 3.43
C ALA A 13 -3.57 -17.55 4.53
N PHE A 14 -3.16 -17.19 5.75
CA PHE A 14 -4.12 -16.88 6.82
C PHE A 14 -4.96 -15.65 6.49
N VAL A 15 -4.34 -14.54 6.06
CA VAL A 15 -5.06 -13.32 5.67
C VAL A 15 -6.02 -13.61 4.52
N ALA A 16 -5.55 -14.27 3.47
CA ALA A 16 -6.37 -14.63 2.30
C ALA A 16 -7.58 -15.50 2.66
N ARG A 17 -7.45 -16.38 3.67
CA ARG A 17 -8.54 -17.28 4.09
C ARG A 17 -9.51 -16.62 5.07
N CYS A 18 -8.99 -15.78 5.97
CA CYS A 18 -9.71 -15.34 7.15
C CYS A 18 -10.14 -13.88 7.11
N LEU A 19 -9.51 -13.06 6.28
CA LEU A 19 -9.68 -11.60 6.24
C LEU A 19 -10.00 -11.07 4.85
N ASP A 20 -9.69 -11.81 3.79
CA ASP A 20 -10.03 -11.44 2.40
C ASP A 20 -11.28 -12.22 1.95
N GLY A 21 -12.37 -11.51 1.67
CA GLY A 21 -13.64 -12.12 1.32
C GLY A 21 -14.46 -11.28 0.34
N PRO A 22 -15.72 -11.66 0.07
CA PRO A 22 -16.55 -10.98 -0.94
C PRO A 22 -16.84 -9.51 -0.65
N GLN A 23 -16.67 -9.06 0.60
CA GLN A 23 -16.86 -7.66 1.03
C GLN A 23 -15.54 -6.86 1.02
N GLY A 24 -14.47 -7.46 0.48
CA GLY A 24 -13.10 -6.97 0.52
C GLY A 24 -12.38 -7.39 1.80
N LEU A 25 -11.25 -6.72 2.05
CA LEU A 25 -10.38 -7.01 3.18
C LEU A 25 -11.00 -6.51 4.49
N MET A 26 -10.71 -7.24 5.57
CA MET A 26 -11.13 -6.91 6.93
C MET A 26 -9.92 -6.54 7.78
N HIS A 27 -10.08 -5.55 8.65
CA HIS A 27 -9.01 -5.03 9.51
C HIS A 27 -8.67 -5.99 10.67
N ARG A 28 -9.67 -6.73 11.18
CA ARG A 28 -9.52 -7.49 12.43
C ARG A 28 -9.99 -8.92 12.29
N TYR A 29 -9.18 -9.84 12.83
CA TYR A 29 -9.59 -11.21 13.13
C TYR A 29 -9.52 -11.47 14.63
N ARG A 30 -10.64 -11.86 15.26
CA ARG A 30 -10.68 -12.22 16.69
C ARG A 30 -11.74 -13.27 16.96
N GLY A 31 -11.40 -14.28 17.77
CA GLY A 31 -12.36 -15.31 18.19
C GLY A 31 -12.99 -16.09 17.04
N GLY A 32 -12.23 -16.33 15.96
CA GLY A 32 -12.71 -17.03 14.77
C GLY A 32 -13.49 -16.14 13.78
N THR A 33 -13.64 -14.85 14.06
CA THR A 33 -14.46 -13.93 13.26
C THR A 33 -13.65 -12.77 12.70
N ALA A 34 -13.84 -12.51 11.41
CA ALA A 34 -13.40 -11.29 10.76
C ALA A 34 -14.38 -10.15 11.06
N GLY A 35 -13.88 -8.92 11.18
CA GLY A 35 -14.73 -7.76 11.40
C GLY A 35 -13.98 -6.47 11.18
N ILE A 36 -14.76 -5.39 11.03
CA ILE A 36 -14.30 -4.04 10.67
C ILE A 36 -13.75 -4.03 9.23
N PRO A 37 -14.38 -3.29 8.30
CA PRO A 37 -13.81 -3.09 6.97
C PRO A 37 -12.37 -2.57 7.05
N ALA A 38 -11.50 -3.08 6.18
CA ALA A 38 -10.11 -2.65 6.12
C ALA A 38 -9.97 -1.14 5.82
N PHE A 39 -8.90 -0.58 6.35
CA PHE A 39 -8.42 0.77 6.07
C PHE A 39 -7.36 0.74 4.98
N LEU A 40 -6.94 1.91 4.52
CA LEU A 40 -5.84 2.09 3.59
C LEU A 40 -4.60 1.28 4.02
N ASP A 41 -4.24 1.36 5.30
CA ASP A 41 -3.03 0.74 5.83
C ASP A 41 -3.06 -0.78 5.66
N ASP A 42 -4.22 -1.42 5.88
CA ASP A 42 -4.34 -2.87 5.72
C ASP A 42 -4.06 -3.30 4.28
N TYR A 43 -4.61 -2.58 3.30
CA TYR A 43 -4.35 -2.83 1.88
C TYR A 43 -2.91 -2.52 1.50
N ALA A 44 -2.38 -1.38 1.93
CA ALA A 44 -1.04 -0.91 1.59
C ALA A 44 0.04 -1.85 2.11
N PHE A 45 -0.01 -2.19 3.40
CA PHE A 45 0.98 -3.07 4.03
C PHE A 45 0.87 -4.51 3.51
N LEU A 46 -0.34 -5.01 3.24
CA LEU A 46 -0.50 -6.35 2.67
C LEU A 46 0.00 -6.41 1.21
N ALA A 47 -0.27 -5.37 0.42
CA ALA A 47 0.26 -5.25 -0.94
C ALA A 47 1.80 -5.21 -0.94
N TRP A 48 2.39 -4.41 -0.06
CA TRP A 48 3.84 -4.33 0.09
C TRP A 48 4.44 -5.68 0.53
N GLY A 49 3.84 -6.33 1.53
CA GLY A 49 4.25 -7.65 1.99
C GLY A 49 4.21 -8.71 0.89
N HIS A 50 3.17 -8.73 0.06
CA HIS A 50 3.10 -9.61 -1.10
C HIS A 50 4.13 -9.26 -2.17
N ALA A 51 4.38 -7.97 -2.44
CA ALA A 51 5.40 -7.57 -3.41
C ALA A 51 6.80 -8.04 -2.96
N GLU A 52 7.15 -7.86 -1.69
CA GLU A 52 8.41 -8.34 -1.12
C GLU A 52 8.50 -9.87 -1.08
N LEU A 53 7.42 -10.56 -0.68
CA LEU A 53 7.40 -12.02 -0.67
C LEU A 53 7.56 -12.59 -2.08
N GLY A 54 6.95 -11.95 -3.09
CA GLY A 54 7.15 -12.31 -4.50
C GLY A 54 8.59 -12.13 -4.95
N ARG A 55 9.27 -11.05 -4.55
CA ARG A 55 10.70 -10.84 -4.83
C ARG A 55 11.59 -11.87 -4.14
N ALA A 56 11.30 -12.18 -2.88
CA ALA A 56 12.10 -13.09 -2.07
C ALA A 56 11.95 -14.56 -2.48
N SER A 57 10.75 -14.97 -2.91
CA SER A 57 10.44 -16.35 -3.30
C SER A 57 10.53 -16.62 -4.81
N GLY A 58 10.44 -15.58 -5.65
CA GLY A 58 10.24 -15.72 -7.10
C GLY A 58 8.81 -16.12 -7.50
N ALA A 59 7.87 -16.21 -6.55
CA ALA A 59 6.50 -16.63 -6.84
C ALA A 59 5.67 -15.48 -7.44
N HIS A 60 5.38 -15.57 -8.74
CA HIS A 60 4.53 -14.61 -9.45
C HIS A 60 3.11 -14.46 -8.88
N GLU A 61 2.63 -15.42 -8.10
CA GLU A 61 1.32 -15.31 -7.45
C GLU A 61 1.25 -14.14 -6.47
N HIS A 62 2.30 -13.91 -5.66
CA HIS A 62 2.28 -12.79 -4.74
C HIS A 62 2.35 -11.45 -5.46
N VAL A 63 3.08 -11.38 -6.57
CA VAL A 63 3.13 -10.19 -7.43
C VAL A 63 1.73 -9.86 -7.96
N ARG A 64 0.97 -10.88 -8.40
CA ARG A 64 -0.43 -10.73 -8.82
C ARG A 64 -1.34 -10.30 -7.66
N ARG A 65 -1.13 -10.85 -6.45
CA ARG A 65 -1.89 -10.47 -5.25
C ARG A 65 -1.64 -9.02 -4.85
N ALA A 66 -0.37 -8.59 -4.81
CA ALA A 66 0.01 -7.21 -4.55
C ALA A 66 -0.65 -6.25 -5.55
N ALA A 67 -0.66 -6.61 -6.84
CA ALA A 67 -1.32 -5.83 -7.86
C ALA A 67 -2.84 -5.72 -7.62
N GLY A 68 -3.53 -6.84 -7.35
CA GLY A 68 -4.97 -6.81 -7.08
C GLY A 68 -5.35 -6.01 -5.83
N LEU A 69 -4.50 -6.02 -4.80
CA LEU A 69 -4.68 -5.20 -3.60
C LEU A 69 -4.52 -3.71 -3.91
N LEU A 70 -3.51 -3.33 -4.71
CA LEU A 70 -3.33 -1.94 -5.13
C LEU A 70 -4.45 -1.45 -6.05
N ASP A 71 -4.98 -2.30 -6.94
CA ASP A 71 -6.13 -1.96 -7.78
C ASP A 71 -7.39 -1.72 -6.93
N SER A 72 -7.60 -2.57 -5.92
CA SER A 72 -8.71 -2.38 -4.95
C SER A 72 -8.52 -1.10 -4.13
N LEU A 73 -7.28 -0.83 -3.71
CA LEU A 73 -6.92 0.38 -2.98
C LEU A 73 -7.19 1.64 -3.84
N GLU A 74 -6.76 1.65 -5.10
CA GLU A 74 -7.02 2.76 -6.03
C GLU A 74 -8.52 2.96 -6.26
N LEU A 75 -9.29 1.87 -6.39
CA LEU A 75 -10.74 1.96 -6.58
C LEU A 75 -11.47 2.54 -5.35
N GLU A 76 -11.14 2.07 -4.16
CA GLU A 76 -11.93 2.34 -2.95
C GLU A 76 -11.47 3.58 -2.16
N PHE A 77 -10.19 3.95 -2.27
CA PHE A 77 -9.58 4.95 -1.38
C PHE A 77 -9.05 6.18 -2.12
N SER A 78 -9.09 6.25 -3.46
CA SER A 78 -8.54 7.38 -4.20
C SER A 78 -9.09 8.73 -3.76
N ALA A 79 -8.19 9.70 -3.59
CA ALA A 79 -8.51 11.09 -3.36
C ALA A 79 -8.41 11.91 -4.65
N PRO A 80 -9.35 12.84 -4.93
CA PRO A 80 -9.32 13.66 -6.15
C PRO A 80 -8.03 14.45 -6.33
N SER A 81 -7.38 14.85 -5.24
CA SER A 81 -6.12 15.59 -5.23
C SER A 81 -4.87 14.69 -5.24
N GLY A 82 -5.02 13.39 -5.56
CA GLY A 82 -3.97 12.38 -5.55
C GLY A 82 -3.75 11.75 -4.18
N GLY A 83 -3.09 10.60 -4.16
CA GLY A 83 -2.97 9.75 -2.96
C GLY A 83 -4.33 9.15 -2.54
N PHE A 84 -4.37 8.65 -1.32
CA PHE A 84 -5.48 7.83 -0.82
C PHE A 84 -5.98 8.30 0.53
N TYR A 85 -7.29 8.20 0.72
CA TYR A 85 -7.96 8.37 1.99
C TYR A 85 -7.73 7.15 2.89
N GLN A 86 -7.72 7.35 4.21
CA GLN A 86 -7.53 6.26 5.16
C GLN A 86 -8.71 5.27 5.21
N SER A 87 -9.91 5.71 4.84
CA SER A 87 -11.13 4.91 4.89
C SER A 87 -11.91 4.95 3.58
N ARG A 88 -12.74 3.92 3.38
CA ARG A 88 -13.76 3.88 2.34
C ARG A 88 -14.76 5.03 2.53
N PRO A 89 -15.47 5.45 1.46
CA PRO A 89 -16.62 6.34 1.60
C PRO A 89 -17.64 5.73 2.57
N ASP A 90 -18.12 6.53 3.51
CA ASP A 90 -19.15 6.16 4.47
C ASP A 90 -20.02 7.40 4.71
N ASP A 91 -21.34 7.24 4.59
CA ASP A 91 -22.32 8.32 4.77
C ASP A 91 -22.27 8.92 6.19
N LEU A 92 -21.78 8.16 7.16
CA LEU A 92 -21.62 8.61 8.55
C LEU A 92 -20.30 9.34 8.78
N LEU A 93 -19.37 9.33 7.82
CA LEU A 93 -18.04 9.91 7.95
C LEU A 93 -17.94 11.23 7.19
N PHE A 94 -18.15 12.33 7.91
CA PHE A 94 -18.15 13.69 7.34
C PHE A 94 -16.81 14.09 6.70
N MET A 95 -15.69 13.54 7.18
CA MET A 95 -14.35 13.83 6.64
C MET A 95 -13.47 12.59 6.66
N ARG A 96 -12.80 12.33 5.53
CA ARG A 96 -11.81 11.27 5.40
C ARG A 96 -10.41 11.86 5.46
N ARG A 97 -9.55 11.29 6.30
CA ARG A 97 -8.14 11.71 6.39
C ARG A 97 -7.37 11.26 5.16
N ARG A 98 -6.51 12.15 4.64
CA ARG A 98 -5.56 11.90 3.57
C ARG A 98 -4.23 12.47 4.01
N GLU A 99 -3.34 11.60 4.51
CA GLU A 99 -2.06 12.01 5.08
C GLU A 99 -0.94 11.06 4.65
N ALA A 100 0.27 11.59 4.53
CA ALA A 100 1.49 10.84 4.32
C ALA A 100 2.45 10.94 5.52
N TYR A 101 2.01 11.56 6.62
CA TYR A 101 2.81 11.73 7.83
C TYR A 101 3.09 10.36 8.48
N ASP A 102 4.37 10.07 8.66
CA ASP A 102 4.86 8.88 9.34
C ASP A 102 4.74 9.08 10.86
N GLY A 103 3.96 8.19 11.49
CA GLY A 103 3.77 8.17 12.94
C GLY A 103 4.72 7.16 13.60
N ALA A 104 4.18 6.28 14.44
CA ALA A 104 4.92 5.13 14.96
C ALA A 104 5.27 4.10 13.87
N ILE A 105 4.51 4.13 12.77
CA ILE A 105 4.71 3.33 11.56
C ILE A 105 4.63 4.24 10.34
N PRO A 106 5.19 3.83 9.17
CA PRO A 106 5.01 4.55 7.93
C PRO A 106 3.52 4.76 7.59
N SER A 107 3.20 5.88 6.94
CA SER A 107 1.84 6.13 6.47
C SER A 107 1.40 5.12 5.39
N GLY A 108 0.11 4.77 5.36
CA GLY A 108 -0.43 3.90 4.31
C GLY A 108 -0.20 4.44 2.89
N ASN A 109 -0.19 5.76 2.70
CA ASN A 109 0.16 6.37 1.41
C ASN A 109 1.61 6.09 1.01
N ALA A 110 2.55 6.24 1.95
CA ALA A 110 3.96 5.95 1.70
C ALA A 110 4.21 4.45 1.43
N VAL A 111 3.54 3.57 2.17
CA VAL A 111 3.67 2.11 1.97
C VAL A 111 3.01 1.65 0.68
N ALA A 112 1.86 2.23 0.31
CA ALA A 112 1.25 1.97 -1.00
C ALA A 112 2.19 2.40 -2.13
N MET A 113 2.84 3.56 -2.00
CA MET A 113 3.86 4.01 -2.96
C MET A 113 5.05 3.05 -3.02
N ALA A 114 5.49 2.48 -1.89
CA ALA A 114 6.55 1.47 -1.85
C ALA A 114 6.15 0.21 -2.62
N ALA A 115 4.95 -0.33 -2.38
CA ALA A 115 4.44 -1.49 -3.10
C ALA A 115 4.36 -1.23 -4.62
N MET A 116 3.90 -0.04 -5.02
CA MET A 116 3.85 0.37 -6.43
C MET A 116 5.24 0.42 -7.06
N ALA A 117 6.23 0.97 -6.36
CA ALA A 117 7.61 1.03 -6.84
C ALA A 117 8.17 -0.39 -7.09
N LEU A 118 7.90 -1.34 -6.20
CA LEU A 118 8.31 -2.74 -6.37
C LEU A 118 7.64 -3.44 -7.55
N LEU A 119 6.36 -3.14 -7.82
CA LEU A 119 5.69 -3.68 -9.02
C LEU A 119 6.22 -3.02 -10.30
N ALA A 120 6.58 -1.74 -10.24
CA ALA A 120 7.22 -1.04 -11.35
C ALA A 120 8.59 -1.64 -11.70
N GLU A 121 9.41 -2.01 -10.71
CA GLU A 121 10.67 -2.74 -10.91
C GLU A 121 10.47 -4.07 -11.66
N GLN A 122 9.28 -4.67 -11.53
CA GLN A 122 8.90 -5.90 -12.22
C GLN A 122 8.28 -5.67 -13.61
N GLY A 123 8.40 -4.46 -14.15
CA GLY A 123 7.94 -4.10 -15.50
C GLY A 123 6.48 -3.68 -15.58
N MET A 124 5.77 -3.53 -14.46
CA MET A 124 4.39 -3.07 -14.44
C MET A 124 4.32 -1.53 -14.46
N GLU A 125 4.62 -0.93 -15.61
CA GLU A 125 4.82 0.53 -15.77
C GLU A 125 3.70 1.42 -15.22
N ARG A 126 2.45 0.96 -15.23
CA ARG A 126 1.31 1.70 -14.66
C ARG A 126 1.55 2.10 -13.20
N TYR A 127 2.24 1.24 -12.45
CA TYR A 127 2.52 1.48 -11.04
C TYR A 127 3.63 2.50 -10.83
N ALA A 128 4.57 2.67 -11.78
CA ALA A 128 5.51 3.79 -11.74
C ALA A 128 4.77 5.13 -11.85
N ALA A 129 3.81 5.22 -12.76
CA ALA A 129 2.99 6.41 -12.93
C ALA A 129 2.10 6.68 -11.70
N LEU A 130 1.49 5.64 -11.13
CA LEU A 130 0.69 5.77 -9.91
C LEU A 130 1.55 6.18 -8.71
N ALA A 131 2.73 5.58 -8.52
CA ALA A 131 3.66 5.94 -7.45
C ALA A 131 4.08 7.41 -7.54
N ARG A 132 4.42 7.90 -8.75
CA ARG A 132 4.75 9.33 -8.97
C ARG A 132 3.57 10.25 -8.66
N ARG A 133 2.35 9.90 -9.08
CA ARG A 133 1.15 10.68 -8.73
C ARG A 133 0.92 10.73 -7.22
N THR A 134 1.09 9.60 -6.52
CA THR A 134 0.96 9.52 -5.07
C THR A 134 2.01 10.37 -4.37
N GLY A 135 3.30 10.24 -4.73
CA GLY A 135 4.36 11.05 -4.14
C GLY A 135 4.19 12.55 -4.40
N GLY A 136 3.86 12.93 -5.64
CA GLY A 136 3.61 14.32 -6.02
C GLY A 136 2.44 14.97 -5.26
N ALA A 137 1.43 14.18 -4.86
CA ALA A 137 0.30 14.68 -4.08
C ALA A 137 0.67 15.16 -2.66
N PHE A 138 1.84 14.76 -2.16
CA PHE A 138 2.37 15.11 -0.84
C PHE A 138 3.68 15.91 -0.91
N ALA A 139 4.14 16.32 -2.09
CA ALA A 139 5.41 17.03 -2.26
C ALA A 139 5.51 18.29 -1.37
N ALA A 140 4.44 19.10 -1.32
CA ALA A 140 4.41 20.30 -0.47
C ALA A 140 4.44 19.98 1.04
N ASP A 141 3.85 18.87 1.46
CA ASP A 141 3.90 18.43 2.87
C ASP A 141 5.29 17.92 3.25
N VAL A 142 5.92 17.19 2.33
CA VAL A 142 7.30 16.70 2.46
C VAL A 142 8.28 17.88 2.52
N GLU A 143 8.15 18.88 1.64
CA GLU A 143 8.99 20.09 1.66
C GLU A 143 8.88 20.85 2.99
N ARG A 144 7.66 20.94 3.52
CA ARG A 144 7.38 21.65 4.78
C ARG A 144 7.88 20.89 6.01
N ALA A 145 7.81 19.56 6.00
CA ALA A 145 8.21 18.73 7.14
C ALA A 145 8.84 17.39 6.68
N PRO A 146 10.09 17.39 6.16
CA PRO A 146 10.70 16.19 5.58
C PRO A 146 10.85 15.03 6.56
N LEU A 147 11.19 15.35 7.82
CA LEU A 147 11.39 14.35 8.88
C LEU A 147 10.10 13.61 9.25
N GLY A 148 8.93 14.17 8.95
CA GLY A 148 7.64 13.50 9.14
C GLY A 148 7.24 12.61 7.96
N HIS A 149 8.05 12.49 6.91
CA HIS A 149 7.69 11.79 5.67
C HIS A 149 8.85 10.95 5.12
N THR A 150 9.68 10.43 6.03
CA THR A 150 10.93 9.71 5.70
C THR A 150 10.70 8.49 4.81
N HIS A 151 9.62 7.75 4.99
CA HIS A 151 9.34 6.57 4.18
C HIS A 151 8.98 6.96 2.75
N LEU A 152 8.14 7.98 2.58
CA LEU A 152 7.77 8.50 1.25
C LEU A 152 9.00 9.04 0.52
N LEU A 153 9.87 9.78 1.20
CA LEU A 153 11.16 10.25 0.66
C LEU A 153 12.07 9.09 0.24
N ALA A 154 12.20 8.05 1.06
CA ALA A 154 13.01 6.90 0.73
C ALA A 154 12.54 6.20 -0.56
N VAL A 155 11.22 6.04 -0.71
CA VAL A 155 10.63 5.45 -1.92
C VAL A 155 10.77 6.38 -3.13
N ALA A 156 10.62 7.69 -2.95
CA ALA A 156 10.81 8.66 -4.02
C ALA A 156 12.21 8.57 -4.66
N LEU A 157 13.24 8.31 -3.84
CA LEU A 157 14.62 8.16 -4.29
C LEU A 157 14.87 6.88 -5.12
N THR A 158 14.00 5.86 -5.03
CA THR A 158 14.16 4.61 -5.81
C THR A 158 13.41 4.64 -7.13
N LEU A 159 12.44 5.55 -7.30
CA LEU A 159 11.70 5.67 -8.54
C LEU A 159 12.62 6.20 -9.66
N PRO A 160 12.67 5.54 -10.84
CA PRO A 160 13.41 6.06 -11.96
C PRO A 160 12.84 7.42 -12.37
N GLY A 161 13.73 8.41 -12.53
CA GLY A 161 13.38 9.74 -12.99
C GLY A 161 12.73 9.68 -14.37
N ASP A 162 11.73 10.52 -14.60
CA ASP A 162 11.02 10.64 -15.88
C ASP A 162 11.69 11.61 -16.86
N GLY A 163 12.95 11.99 -16.59
CA GLY A 163 13.73 12.97 -17.35
C GLY A 163 13.33 14.42 -17.09
N ARG A 164 12.36 14.67 -16.21
CA ARG A 164 12.02 16.01 -15.71
C ARG A 164 12.34 15.99 -14.22
N GLY A 165 13.14 16.95 -13.75
CA GLY A 165 13.38 17.08 -12.31
C GLY A 165 12.05 17.26 -11.56
N TRP A 166 12.04 16.82 -10.29
CA TRP A 166 10.93 17.05 -9.34
C TRP A 166 10.52 18.51 -9.29
#